data_AF-A0A0X8CDM4-F1
#
_entry.id   AF-A0A0X8CDM4-F1
#
_cell.length_a   1.000
_cell.length_b   1.000
_cell.length_c   1.000
_cell.angle_alpha   90.00
_cell.angle_beta   90.00
_cell.angle_gamma   90.00
#
_symmetry.space_group_name_H-M   'P 1'
#
loop_
_entity.id
_entity.type
_entity.pdbx_description
1 polymer ?
#
loop_
_entity_poly.entity_id
_entity_poly.type
_entity_poly.pdbx_seq_one_letter_code
_entity_poly.pdbx_strand_id
1 'polypeptide(L)'
;METAATTDRKPEPKHLVVCCDGTGNEISENISNVLKLYRCLRKTDRTQPRQMVFYDPGVGTVTEPSTWHRWKANINMVLGLATGYGLDDNVLSAYCFLVQHYARGDRIYLFGFSRGAYTVRVLAGLIHKIGLISPEQANLAGSGLIAYKQYSGTGRGNDAEDLQNVAFDEQGPLPKDEYDLAAQFARITSTRWPTIHFVGVWDTVASVIVPRADRGFLPSLEELAFTLRNPSIKIFRQAIAIDERRCMFRLKAYEEPQEFWSNRYVPDEKKVPQDIQQVWFAGVHSDVGGGYPEAESGQSKYPLLWMIAEAQEAGLNFNPATVKQLAWGIQRKNSPFHYVEPAYTGKTGTLHDSMTAAWRLLEFLPKKAKYREWPARKVHFGFYIPDSEPRLIPDGAHVHESVVKRMAVEPEYRPVNMPKDYVTVPMPVGPDAGPGSEAERMTLGEV
;
A
#
# COMPACT_ATOMS: atom_id res chain seq x y z
N MET A 1 -29.91 11.62 -49.62
CA MET A 1 -28.59 11.47 -48.98
C MET A 1 -28.84 11.57 -47.49
N GLU A 2 -28.93 10.42 -46.83
CA GLU A 2 -29.29 10.30 -45.42
C GLU A 2 -27.99 10.38 -44.61
N THR A 3 -27.89 11.39 -43.76
CA THR A 3 -26.73 11.64 -42.89
C THR A 3 -26.67 10.58 -41.80
N ALA A 4 -25.60 9.79 -41.80
CA ALA A 4 -25.34 8.80 -40.76
C ALA A 4 -25.20 9.49 -39.40
N ALA A 5 -26.16 9.24 -38.50
CA ALA A 5 -26.07 9.60 -37.11
C ALA A 5 -24.91 8.82 -36.48
N THR A 6 -23.85 9.53 -36.09
CA THR A 6 -22.82 9.01 -35.18
C THR A 6 -23.50 8.71 -33.85
N THR A 7 -23.82 7.43 -33.61
CA THR A 7 -24.30 6.95 -32.32
C THR A 7 -23.24 7.26 -31.27
N ASP A 8 -23.56 8.19 -30.37
CA ASP A 8 -22.76 8.56 -29.21
C ASP A 8 -22.72 7.38 -28.22
N ARG A 9 -21.80 6.43 -28.47
CA ARG A 9 -21.56 5.30 -27.56
C ARG A 9 -20.95 5.87 -26.29
N LYS A 10 -21.71 5.86 -25.18
CA LYS A 10 -21.16 6.12 -23.84
C LYS A 10 -19.90 5.24 -23.66
N PRO A 11 -18.75 5.82 -23.28
CA PRO A 11 -17.54 5.05 -23.10
C PRO A 11 -17.76 3.98 -22.03
N GLU A 12 -17.34 2.75 -22.32
CA GLU A 12 -17.44 1.62 -21.39
C GLU A 12 -16.62 1.91 -20.12
N PRO A 13 -17.10 1.51 -18.93
CA PRO A 13 -16.35 1.68 -17.68
C PRO A 13 -14.95 1.10 -17.77
N LYS A 14 -13.95 1.80 -17.22
CA LYS A 14 -12.54 1.39 -17.25
C LYS A 14 -11.96 1.22 -15.85
N HIS A 15 -10.79 0.59 -15.78
CA HIS A 15 -10.00 0.47 -14.58
C HIS A 15 -8.88 1.51 -14.59
N LEU A 16 -8.87 2.38 -13.58
CA LEU A 16 -7.78 3.31 -13.31
C LEU A 16 -6.89 2.70 -12.25
N VAL A 17 -5.64 2.45 -12.58
CA VAL A 17 -4.66 1.79 -11.70
C VAL A 17 -3.55 2.76 -11.38
N VAL A 18 -3.31 3.00 -10.09
CA VAL A 18 -2.22 3.83 -9.59
C VAL A 18 -1.24 2.93 -8.85
N CYS A 19 0.03 2.97 -9.23
CA CYS A 19 1.11 2.21 -8.59
C CYS A 19 2.16 3.19 -8.07
N CYS A 20 2.30 3.34 -6.76
CA CYS A 20 3.31 4.21 -6.14
C CYS A 20 4.38 3.38 -5.43
N ASP A 21 5.62 3.47 -5.88
CA ASP A 21 6.73 2.75 -5.30
C ASP A 21 7.32 3.46 -4.06
N GLY A 22 8.09 2.71 -3.27
CA GLY A 22 8.88 3.24 -2.16
C GLY A 22 10.08 4.07 -2.63
N THR A 23 10.57 4.91 -1.74
CA THR A 23 11.75 5.77 -1.96
C THR A 23 13.02 4.93 -2.14
N GLY A 24 13.80 5.23 -3.17
CA GLY A 24 15.08 4.56 -3.44
C GLY A 24 15.01 3.30 -4.31
N ASN A 25 13.84 2.95 -4.83
CA ASN A 25 13.71 1.85 -5.78
C ASN A 25 14.05 2.34 -7.19
N GLU A 26 15.23 1.97 -7.68
CA GLU A 26 15.68 2.26 -9.04
C GLU A 26 15.02 1.32 -10.06
N ILE A 27 14.75 1.84 -11.27
CA ILE A 27 14.14 1.07 -12.38
C ILE A 27 15.13 0.05 -12.99
N SER A 28 16.42 0.07 -12.59
CA SER A 28 17.51 -0.53 -13.37
C SER A 28 17.94 -1.94 -12.98
N GLU A 29 17.85 -2.39 -11.72
CA GLU A 29 18.34 -3.75 -11.35
C GLU A 29 17.51 -4.45 -10.27
N ASN A 30 17.23 -3.80 -9.13
CA ASN A 30 16.51 -4.41 -8.02
C ASN A 30 15.06 -3.90 -7.98
N ILE A 31 14.16 -4.66 -8.58
CA ILE A 31 12.78 -4.22 -8.79
C ILE A 31 11.87 -4.57 -7.59
N SER A 32 11.05 -3.60 -7.18
CA SER A 32 10.01 -3.79 -6.16
C SER A 32 8.87 -4.67 -6.67
N ASN A 33 8.03 -5.14 -5.75
CA ASN A 33 6.79 -5.82 -6.08
C ASN A 33 5.76 -4.88 -6.72
N VAL A 34 5.80 -3.57 -6.46
CA VAL A 34 4.98 -2.57 -7.16
C VAL A 34 5.36 -2.52 -8.63
N LEU A 35 6.66 -2.44 -8.95
CA LEU A 35 7.13 -2.41 -10.34
C LEU A 35 6.89 -3.75 -11.05
N LYS A 36 7.09 -4.89 -10.36
CA LYS A 36 6.74 -6.22 -10.89
C LYS A 36 5.23 -6.29 -11.20
N LEU A 37 4.37 -5.87 -10.27
CA LEU A 37 2.91 -5.81 -10.48
C LEU A 37 2.58 -4.92 -11.68
N TYR A 38 3.14 -3.71 -11.73
CA TYR A 38 2.96 -2.78 -12.85
C TYR A 38 3.32 -3.42 -14.19
N ARG A 39 4.43 -4.17 -14.27
CA ARG A 39 4.84 -4.89 -15.49
C ARG A 39 3.91 -6.05 -15.83
N CYS A 40 3.31 -6.69 -14.84
CA CYS A 40 2.34 -7.77 -15.02
C CYS A 40 0.97 -7.27 -15.52
N LEU A 41 0.60 -6.01 -15.31
CA LEU A 41 -0.71 -5.49 -15.75
C LEU A 41 -0.86 -5.50 -17.28
N ARG A 42 -2.06 -5.85 -17.75
CA ARG A 42 -2.37 -5.79 -19.19
C ARG A 42 -2.80 -4.36 -19.60
N LYS A 43 -1.96 -3.69 -20.39
CA LYS A 43 -2.09 -2.27 -20.77
C LYS A 43 -2.41 -2.05 -22.25
N THR A 44 -3.11 -2.99 -22.87
CA THR A 44 -3.47 -2.90 -24.30
C THR A 44 -4.86 -2.30 -24.46
N ASP A 45 -5.11 -1.57 -25.55
CA ASP A 45 -6.46 -1.04 -25.85
C ASP A 45 -7.51 -2.14 -26.09
N ARG A 46 -7.06 -3.39 -26.30
CA ARG A 46 -7.92 -4.58 -26.42
C ARG A 46 -8.32 -5.18 -25.07
N THR A 47 -7.75 -4.73 -23.96
CA THR A 47 -8.16 -5.22 -22.63
C THR A 47 -9.56 -4.71 -22.33
N GLN A 48 -10.47 -5.59 -21.93
CA GLN A 48 -11.82 -5.22 -21.53
C GLN A 48 -12.13 -5.74 -20.12
N PRO A 49 -12.49 -4.86 -19.16
CA PRO A 49 -12.48 -3.39 -19.22
C PRO A 49 -11.09 -2.80 -19.52
N ARG A 50 -11.03 -1.65 -20.22
CA ARG A 50 -9.76 -0.94 -20.48
C ARG A 50 -9.05 -0.64 -19.17
N GLN A 51 -7.72 -0.79 -19.14
CA GLN A 51 -6.91 -0.47 -17.95
C GLN A 51 -5.94 0.66 -18.25
N MET A 52 -6.10 1.79 -17.58
CA MET A 52 -5.17 2.92 -17.63
C MET A 52 -4.32 2.89 -16.37
N VAL A 53 -3.00 2.81 -16.54
CA VAL A 53 -2.08 2.54 -15.44
C VAL A 53 -1.09 3.69 -15.30
N PHE A 54 -1.06 4.29 -14.12
CA PHE A 54 -0.10 5.30 -13.68
C PHE A 54 0.94 4.65 -12.76
N TYR A 55 2.21 4.97 -12.96
CA TYR A 55 3.31 4.49 -12.12
C TYR A 55 4.15 5.67 -11.64
N ASP A 56 4.34 5.74 -10.32
CA ASP A 56 5.20 6.69 -9.64
C ASP A 56 6.40 5.95 -9.03
N PRO A 57 7.64 6.29 -9.41
CA PRO A 57 8.85 5.61 -8.93
C PRO A 57 9.28 5.98 -7.50
N GLY A 58 8.53 6.85 -6.81
CA GLY A 58 8.92 7.37 -5.49
C GLY A 58 9.93 8.53 -5.55
N VAL A 59 10.18 9.14 -4.39
CA VAL A 59 11.10 10.27 -4.21
C VAL A 59 12.56 9.83 -4.33
N GLY A 60 13.41 10.60 -5.02
CA GLY A 60 14.87 10.43 -5.03
C GLY A 60 15.43 9.46 -6.07
N THR A 61 14.61 8.97 -6.99
CA THR A 61 15.03 8.10 -8.12
C THR A 61 15.67 8.94 -9.23
N VAL A 62 16.80 9.60 -8.93
CA VAL A 62 17.59 10.30 -9.95
C VAL A 62 18.43 9.26 -10.69
N THR A 63 18.19 9.15 -11.98
CA THR A 63 18.95 8.33 -12.93
C THR A 63 20.35 8.92 -13.13
N GLU A 64 21.33 8.57 -12.29
CA GLU A 64 22.75 8.76 -12.62
C GLU A 64 23.67 7.77 -11.87
N PRO A 65 24.57 7.04 -12.57
CA PRO A 65 25.36 5.98 -11.97
C PRO A 65 26.64 6.54 -11.34
N SER A 66 26.63 6.84 -10.04
CA SER A 66 27.87 6.92 -9.27
C SER A 66 27.72 6.33 -7.87
N THR A 67 28.59 5.37 -7.56
CA THR A 67 28.60 4.55 -6.33
C THR A 67 28.82 5.39 -5.06
N TRP A 68 29.56 6.50 -5.15
CA TRP A 68 29.83 7.41 -4.02
C TRP A 68 28.61 8.27 -3.64
N HIS A 69 27.81 8.71 -4.62
CA HIS A 69 26.55 9.40 -4.35
C HIS A 69 25.50 8.47 -3.73
N ARG A 70 25.58 7.16 -3.98
CA ARG A 70 24.65 6.13 -3.45
C ARG A 70 24.67 6.01 -1.92
N TRP A 71 25.84 6.13 -1.28
CA TRP A 71 25.96 6.06 0.19
C TRP A 71 25.44 7.34 0.86
N LYS A 72 25.75 8.52 0.29
CA LYS A 72 25.16 9.81 0.71
C LYS A 72 23.66 9.88 0.42
N ALA A 73 23.21 9.33 -0.71
CA ALA A 73 21.80 9.27 -1.08
C ALA A 73 21.03 8.38 -0.09
N ASN A 74 21.52 7.19 0.27
CA ASN A 74 20.85 6.35 1.27
C ASN A 74 20.73 7.03 2.65
N ILE A 75 21.75 7.75 3.11
CA ILE A 75 21.70 8.48 4.40
C ILE A 75 20.81 9.74 4.30
N ASN A 76 20.93 10.53 3.23
CA ASN A 76 20.09 11.72 3.01
C ASN A 76 18.64 11.38 2.68
N MET A 77 18.38 10.22 2.08
CA MET A 77 17.05 9.68 1.77
C MET A 77 16.35 9.16 3.01
N VAL A 78 17.11 8.61 3.96
CA VAL A 78 16.63 8.28 5.31
C VAL A 78 16.37 9.53 6.15
N LEU A 79 17.21 10.56 6.05
CA LEU A 79 16.91 11.89 6.60
C LEU A 79 15.74 12.57 5.86
N GLY A 80 15.52 12.25 4.58
CA GLY A 80 14.39 12.70 3.77
C GLY A 80 13.08 11.93 4.01
N LEU A 81 13.13 10.72 4.58
CA LEU A 81 11.95 10.08 5.22
C LEU A 81 11.41 10.98 6.35
N ALA A 82 12.28 11.81 6.93
CA ALA A 82 11.98 12.65 8.07
C ALA A 82 11.55 14.09 7.71
N THR A 83 11.28 14.42 6.44
CA THR A 83 10.89 15.80 6.06
C THR A 83 9.61 15.90 5.22
N GLY A 84 8.96 14.79 4.88
CA GLY A 84 7.76 14.79 4.01
C GLY A 84 8.04 15.26 2.57
N TYR A 85 9.31 15.50 2.21
CA TYR A 85 9.73 16.02 0.91
C TYR A 85 9.35 15.04 -0.21
N GLY A 86 8.58 15.50 -1.19
CA GLY A 86 8.08 14.75 -2.35
C GLY A 86 6.85 13.86 -2.11
N LEU A 87 6.34 13.72 -0.87
CA LEU A 87 5.08 13.00 -0.65
C LEU A 87 3.90 13.74 -1.31
N ASP A 88 3.82 15.05 -1.07
CA ASP A 88 2.75 15.90 -1.61
C ASP A 88 2.76 15.86 -3.15
N ASP A 89 3.93 15.89 -3.78
CA ASP A 89 4.08 15.83 -5.24
C ASP A 89 3.60 14.49 -5.82
N ASN A 90 3.94 13.38 -5.16
CA ASN A 90 3.51 12.04 -5.60
C ASN A 90 1.98 11.87 -5.45
N VAL A 91 1.42 12.34 -4.33
CA VAL A 91 -0.04 12.36 -4.11
C VAL A 91 -0.73 13.22 -5.17
N LEU A 92 -0.23 14.44 -5.42
CA LEU A 92 -0.81 15.35 -6.42
C LEU A 92 -0.72 14.79 -7.83
N SER A 93 0.40 14.17 -8.21
CA SER A 93 0.58 13.57 -9.55
C SER A 93 -0.44 12.46 -9.78
N ALA A 94 -0.60 11.55 -8.81
CA ALA A 94 -1.58 10.48 -8.88
C ALA A 94 -3.03 10.99 -8.81
N TYR A 95 -3.29 12.01 -7.99
CA TYR A 95 -4.60 12.65 -7.88
C TYR A 95 -5.00 13.33 -9.19
N CYS A 96 -4.08 14.08 -9.81
CA CYS A 96 -4.30 14.73 -11.11
C CYS A 96 -4.55 13.71 -12.22
N PHE A 97 -3.86 12.58 -12.22
CA PHE A 97 -4.16 11.47 -13.13
C PHE A 97 -5.61 10.99 -12.99
N LEU A 98 -6.09 10.79 -11.75
CA LEU A 98 -7.48 10.39 -11.50
C LEU A 98 -8.47 11.50 -11.89
N VAL A 99 -8.18 12.76 -11.57
CA VAL A 99 -8.99 13.92 -11.96
C VAL A 99 -9.18 13.96 -13.47
N GLN A 100 -8.11 13.78 -14.25
CA GLN A 100 -8.16 13.88 -15.70
C GLN A 100 -8.89 12.69 -16.36
N HIS A 101 -8.80 11.49 -15.79
CA HIS A 101 -9.24 10.28 -16.49
C HIS A 101 -10.49 9.62 -15.92
N TYR A 102 -10.89 9.93 -14.70
CA TYR A 102 -12.07 9.33 -14.08
C TYR A 102 -13.38 9.73 -14.76
N ALA A 103 -14.19 8.73 -15.08
CA ALA A 103 -15.58 8.86 -15.46
C ALA A 103 -16.46 8.03 -14.52
N ARG A 104 -17.73 8.42 -14.39
CA ARG A 104 -18.69 7.69 -13.54
C ARG A 104 -18.78 6.23 -13.99
N GLY A 105 -18.59 5.30 -13.05
CA GLY A 105 -18.61 3.87 -13.29
C GLY A 105 -17.22 3.23 -13.38
N ASP A 106 -16.17 4.03 -13.53
CA ASP A 106 -14.80 3.53 -13.48
C ASP A 106 -14.45 2.97 -12.10
N ARG A 107 -13.55 1.99 -12.08
CA ARG A 107 -13.01 1.41 -10.85
C ARG A 107 -11.58 1.88 -10.62
N ILE A 108 -11.31 2.35 -9.41
CA ILE A 108 -9.99 2.82 -8.98
C ILE A 108 -9.29 1.70 -8.20
N TYR A 109 -8.07 1.36 -8.63
CA TYR A 109 -7.18 0.40 -7.99
C TYR A 109 -5.91 1.14 -7.56
N LEU A 110 -5.54 1.05 -6.30
CA LEU A 110 -4.35 1.71 -5.77
C LEU A 110 -3.37 0.67 -5.22
N PHE A 111 -2.11 0.77 -5.62
CA PHE A 111 -1.05 -0.12 -5.16
C PHE A 111 0.14 0.68 -4.66
N GLY A 112 0.74 0.25 -3.55
CA GLY A 112 2.00 0.85 -3.13
C GLY A 112 2.81 0.05 -2.15
N PHE A 113 4.09 0.35 -2.06
CA PHE A 113 5.04 -0.28 -1.13
C PHE A 113 5.67 0.78 -0.24
N SER A 114 5.85 0.48 1.05
CA SER A 114 6.60 1.32 1.97
C SER A 114 6.00 2.73 2.10
N ARG A 115 6.78 3.76 1.75
CA ARG A 115 6.29 5.13 1.59
C ARG A 115 5.20 5.24 0.53
N GLY A 116 5.35 4.56 -0.60
CA GLY A 116 4.35 4.52 -1.66
C GLY A 116 3.02 3.90 -1.22
N ALA A 117 3.05 2.94 -0.28
CA ALA A 117 1.85 2.43 0.37
C ALA A 117 1.13 3.52 1.19
N TYR A 118 1.90 4.34 1.91
CA TYR A 118 1.33 5.49 2.62
C TYR A 118 0.82 6.55 1.63
N THR A 119 1.54 6.83 0.53
CA THR A 119 1.10 7.72 -0.56
C THR A 119 -0.28 7.33 -1.08
N VAL A 120 -0.52 6.06 -1.39
CA VAL A 120 -1.83 5.63 -1.90
C VAL A 120 -2.93 5.65 -0.83
N ARG A 121 -2.61 5.44 0.45
CA ARG A 121 -3.56 5.61 1.56
C ARG A 121 -3.92 7.09 1.75
N VAL A 122 -2.95 8.00 1.62
CA VAL A 122 -3.18 9.45 1.64
C VAL A 122 -4.01 9.90 0.44
N LEU A 123 -3.73 9.38 -0.75
CA LEU A 123 -4.54 9.62 -1.93
C LEU A 123 -5.99 9.13 -1.72
N ALA A 124 -6.16 7.96 -1.12
CA ALA A 124 -7.49 7.45 -0.77
C ALA A 124 -8.22 8.36 0.23
N GLY A 125 -7.53 8.87 1.24
CA GLY A 125 -8.08 9.82 2.21
C GLY A 125 -8.45 11.17 1.57
N LEU A 126 -7.60 11.67 0.67
CA LEU A 126 -7.88 12.88 -0.12
C LEU A 126 -9.13 12.69 -0.98
N ILE A 127 -9.26 11.57 -1.70
CA ILE A 127 -10.45 11.25 -2.49
C ILE A 127 -11.69 11.14 -1.59
N HIS A 128 -11.57 10.53 -0.42
CA HIS A 128 -12.69 10.40 0.51
C HIS A 128 -13.18 11.76 1.02
N LYS A 129 -12.25 12.64 1.46
CA LYS A 129 -12.59 13.91 2.10
C LYS A 129 -12.88 15.03 1.10
N ILE A 130 -12.06 15.18 0.06
CA ILE A 130 -12.17 16.25 -0.95
C ILE A 130 -12.93 15.79 -2.20
N GLY A 131 -12.89 14.51 -2.56
CA GLY A 131 -13.42 14.02 -3.84
C GLY A 131 -12.42 14.23 -4.96
N LEU A 132 -12.85 14.05 -6.21
CA LEU A 132 -12.11 14.42 -7.41
C LEU A 132 -12.68 15.71 -7.98
N ILE A 133 -11.90 16.78 -7.95
CA ILE A 133 -12.25 18.05 -8.61
C ILE A 133 -12.49 17.85 -10.12
N SER A 134 -13.15 18.81 -10.75
CA SER A 134 -13.33 18.77 -12.21
C SER A 134 -11.98 18.88 -12.93
N PRO A 135 -11.80 18.25 -14.11
CA PRO A 135 -10.58 18.37 -14.90
C PRO A 135 -10.19 19.82 -15.20
N GLU A 136 -11.17 20.69 -15.39
CA GLU A 136 -11.00 22.13 -15.66
C GLU A 136 -10.39 22.89 -14.47
N GLN A 137 -10.52 22.34 -13.26
CA GLN A 137 -10.02 22.92 -12.02
C GLN A 137 -8.74 22.21 -11.51
N ALA A 138 -8.03 21.46 -12.36
CA ALA A 138 -6.83 20.72 -11.96
C ALA A 138 -5.75 21.61 -11.31
N ASN A 139 -5.71 22.91 -11.62
CA ASN A 139 -4.84 23.90 -11.00
C ASN A 139 -5.08 24.07 -9.48
N LEU A 140 -6.27 23.70 -8.98
CA LEU A 140 -6.64 23.76 -7.56
C LEU A 140 -6.30 22.48 -6.77
N ALA A 141 -5.73 21.45 -7.42
CA ALA A 141 -5.38 20.19 -6.75
C ALA A 141 -4.48 20.40 -5.52
N GLY A 142 -3.48 21.30 -5.64
CA GLY A 142 -2.60 21.67 -4.54
C GLY A 142 -3.36 22.29 -3.36
N SER A 143 -4.29 23.20 -3.63
CA SER A 143 -5.16 23.80 -2.60
C SER A 143 -6.05 22.77 -1.92
N GLY A 144 -6.58 21.79 -2.68
CA GLY A 144 -7.35 20.68 -2.12
C GLY A 144 -6.53 19.80 -1.18
N LEU A 145 -5.29 19.49 -1.54
CA LEU A 145 -4.36 18.74 -0.67
C LEU A 145 -4.04 19.53 0.61
N ILE A 146 -3.82 20.84 0.52
CA ILE A 146 -3.60 21.71 1.68
C ILE A 146 -4.80 21.68 2.62
N ALA A 147 -6.03 21.86 2.09
CA ALA A 147 -7.25 21.83 2.89
C ALA A 147 -7.44 20.48 3.60
N TYR A 148 -7.15 19.37 2.91
CA TYR A 148 -7.17 18.04 3.50
C TYR A 148 -6.11 17.84 4.61
N LYS A 149 -4.89 18.35 4.42
CA LYS A 149 -3.84 18.29 5.45
C LYS A 149 -4.20 19.15 6.66
N GLN A 150 -4.79 20.33 6.46
CA GLN A 150 -5.31 21.16 7.55
C GLN A 150 -6.41 20.45 8.34
N TYR A 151 -7.36 19.79 7.67
CA TYR A 151 -8.35 18.93 8.32
C TYR A 151 -7.68 17.84 9.15
N SER A 152 -6.70 17.15 8.58
CA SER A 152 -5.93 16.11 9.29
C SER A 152 -5.18 16.64 10.52
N GLY A 153 -4.66 17.87 10.44
CA GLY A 153 -3.94 18.54 11.52
C GLY A 153 -4.79 18.80 12.77
N THR A 154 -6.13 18.72 12.67
CA THR A 154 -7.05 18.77 13.81
C THR A 154 -7.13 17.47 14.61
N GLY A 155 -6.49 16.40 14.12
CA GLY A 155 -6.53 15.06 14.72
C GLY A 155 -7.73 14.21 14.33
N ARG A 156 -8.57 14.68 13.40
CA ARG A 156 -9.79 14.01 12.94
C ARG A 156 -9.54 13.08 11.74
N GLY A 157 -10.43 12.10 11.58
CA GLY A 157 -10.65 11.30 10.38
C GLY A 157 -10.14 9.87 10.44
N ASN A 158 -9.46 9.46 11.52
CA ASN A 158 -9.12 8.05 11.74
C ASN A 158 -10.00 7.40 12.83
N ASP A 159 -10.67 8.19 13.67
CA ASP A 159 -11.59 7.68 14.69
C ASP A 159 -12.97 7.34 14.10
N ALA A 160 -13.62 6.29 14.61
CA ALA A 160 -14.96 5.90 14.17
C ALA A 160 -16.01 6.99 14.41
N GLU A 161 -15.84 7.79 15.47
CA GLU A 161 -16.71 8.92 15.82
C GLU A 161 -16.70 10.01 14.74
N ASP A 162 -15.60 10.16 13.99
CA ASP A 162 -15.51 11.13 12.90
C ASP A 162 -16.41 10.76 11.70
N LEU A 163 -16.86 9.52 11.63
CA LEU A 163 -17.79 9.03 10.61
C LEU A 163 -19.26 9.13 11.05
N GLN A 164 -19.55 9.56 12.29
CA GLN A 164 -20.91 9.77 12.77
C GLN A 164 -21.45 11.15 12.38
N ASN A 165 -22.77 11.23 12.20
CA ASN A 165 -23.50 12.47 11.94
C ASN A 165 -22.95 13.29 10.75
N VAL A 166 -22.45 12.61 9.71
CA VAL A 166 -21.98 13.28 8.49
C VAL A 166 -23.20 13.86 7.75
N ALA A 167 -23.44 15.15 7.94
CA ALA A 167 -24.50 15.86 7.23
C ALA A 167 -24.03 16.26 5.82
N PHE A 168 -24.94 16.23 4.85
CA PHE A 168 -24.65 16.51 3.44
C PHE A 168 -25.86 17.16 2.75
N ASP A 169 -25.61 17.83 1.62
CA ASP A 169 -26.63 18.35 0.70
C ASP A 169 -26.22 18.10 -0.76
N GLU A 170 -26.98 18.65 -1.72
CA GLU A 170 -26.69 18.50 -3.16
C GLU A 170 -25.31 19.01 -3.58
N GLN A 171 -24.71 19.91 -2.80
CA GLN A 171 -23.43 20.55 -3.10
C GLN A 171 -22.26 19.81 -2.47
N GLY A 172 -22.51 18.89 -1.53
CA GLY A 172 -21.49 18.03 -0.93
C GLY A 172 -21.62 17.88 0.59
N PRO A 173 -20.51 17.56 1.29
CA PRO A 173 -20.53 17.37 2.73
C PRO A 173 -20.70 18.72 3.43
N LEU A 174 -21.58 18.81 4.42
CA LEU A 174 -21.68 20.01 5.27
C LEU A 174 -20.42 20.10 6.14
N PRO A 175 -19.81 21.29 6.28
CA PRO A 175 -18.76 21.51 7.27
C PRO A 175 -19.27 21.17 8.67
N LYS A 176 -18.51 20.38 9.44
CA LYS A 176 -18.85 20.10 10.86
C LYS A 176 -18.72 21.36 11.74
N ASP A 177 -17.80 22.24 11.38
CA ASP A 177 -17.56 23.53 12.02
C ASP A 177 -16.95 24.52 11.02
N GLU A 178 -16.72 25.76 11.46
CA GLU A 178 -16.12 26.83 10.66
C GLU A 178 -14.69 26.54 10.19
N TYR A 179 -14.01 25.56 10.80
CA TYR A 179 -12.63 25.18 10.50
C TYR A 179 -12.52 23.96 9.56
N ASP A 180 -13.64 23.33 9.17
CA ASP A 180 -13.66 22.25 8.16
C ASP A 180 -13.55 22.83 6.73
N LEU A 181 -12.40 23.46 6.47
CA LEU A 181 -12.04 24.06 5.18
C LEU A 181 -12.04 23.03 4.05
N ALA A 182 -11.78 21.76 4.36
CA ALA A 182 -11.83 20.67 3.40
C ALA A 182 -13.25 20.44 2.86
N ALA A 183 -14.27 20.45 3.73
CA ALA A 183 -15.66 20.36 3.30
C ALA A 183 -16.08 21.58 2.48
N GLN A 184 -15.70 22.79 2.90
CA GLN A 184 -15.98 24.01 2.14
C GLN A 184 -15.33 24.00 0.75
N PHE A 185 -14.05 23.62 0.67
CA PHE A 185 -13.32 23.49 -0.59
C PHE A 185 -14.02 22.50 -1.54
N ALA A 186 -14.43 21.34 -1.02
CA ALA A 186 -15.08 20.32 -1.82
C ALA A 186 -16.42 20.77 -2.41
N ARG A 187 -17.18 21.61 -1.68
CA ARG A 187 -18.43 22.22 -2.14
C ARG A 187 -18.20 23.26 -3.23
N ILE A 188 -17.18 24.12 -3.06
CA ILE A 188 -16.85 25.17 -4.03
C ILE A 188 -16.37 24.57 -5.36
N THR A 189 -15.59 23.49 -5.29
CA THR A 189 -14.93 22.90 -6.47
C THR A 189 -15.78 21.87 -7.21
N SER A 190 -17.06 21.71 -6.85
CA SER A 190 -18.03 20.81 -7.51
C SER A 190 -17.44 19.42 -7.79
N THR A 191 -17.13 18.71 -6.71
CA THR A 191 -16.32 17.48 -6.73
C THR A 191 -17.13 16.24 -7.10
N ARG A 192 -16.47 15.30 -7.78
CA ARG A 192 -16.97 13.95 -8.05
C ARG A 192 -16.55 13.03 -6.91
N TRP A 193 -17.42 12.13 -6.48
CA TRP A 193 -17.19 11.30 -5.29
C TRP A 193 -17.07 9.82 -5.63
N PRO A 194 -15.95 9.36 -6.23
CA PRO A 194 -15.75 7.95 -6.47
C PRO A 194 -15.51 7.17 -5.18
N THR A 195 -15.90 5.91 -5.19
CA THR A 195 -15.36 4.90 -4.27
C THR A 195 -14.09 4.30 -4.85
N ILE A 196 -13.27 3.72 -3.99
CA ILE A 196 -12.03 3.03 -4.36
C ILE A 196 -12.32 1.54 -4.32
N HIS A 197 -12.12 0.86 -5.45
CA HIS A 197 -12.49 -0.54 -5.59
C HIS A 197 -11.51 -1.46 -4.88
N PHE A 198 -10.21 -1.17 -4.97
CA PHE A 198 -9.17 -2.00 -4.36
C PHE A 198 -7.97 -1.16 -3.93
N VAL A 199 -7.46 -1.41 -2.73
CA VAL A 199 -6.17 -0.90 -2.25
C VAL A 199 -5.29 -2.07 -1.82
N GLY A 200 -4.16 -2.26 -2.52
CA GLY A 200 -3.19 -3.30 -2.26
C GLY A 200 -1.84 -2.74 -1.86
N VAL A 201 -1.41 -2.95 -0.63
CA VAL A 201 -0.17 -2.38 -0.10
C VAL A 201 0.81 -3.41 0.42
N TRP A 202 2.09 -3.13 0.25
CA TRP A 202 3.17 -3.87 0.90
C TRP A 202 3.79 -3.00 2.00
N ASP A 203 3.81 -3.54 3.21
CA ASP A 203 4.52 -3.07 4.38
C ASP A 203 4.48 -1.55 4.60
N THR A 204 3.28 -1.01 4.82
CA THR A 204 3.08 0.44 4.98
C THR A 204 3.90 1.00 6.13
N VAL A 205 4.75 2.00 5.83
CA VAL A 205 5.49 2.78 6.83
C VAL A 205 5.18 4.26 6.64
N ALA A 206 4.94 4.99 7.74
CA ALA A 206 4.65 6.42 7.65
C ALA A 206 5.92 7.23 7.35
N SER A 207 5.77 8.25 6.52
CA SER A 207 6.84 9.16 6.10
C SER A 207 6.43 10.61 6.31
N VAL A 208 6.07 10.97 7.54
CA VAL A 208 5.71 12.36 7.83
C VAL A 208 6.30 12.72 9.17
N ILE A 209 7.60 13.01 9.18
CA ILE A 209 8.13 13.89 10.21
C ILE A 209 8.04 15.29 9.61
N VAL A 210 7.12 16.11 10.11
CA VAL A 210 7.03 17.53 9.73
C VAL A 210 7.72 18.32 10.84
N PRO A 211 8.76 19.12 10.50
CA PRO A 211 9.29 20.13 11.40
C PRO A 211 8.20 21.15 11.68
N ARG A 212 7.68 21.17 12.91
CA ARG A 212 6.60 22.10 13.30
C ARG A 212 7.20 23.40 13.82
N ALA A 213 7.13 24.47 13.02
CA ALA A 213 7.66 25.79 13.39
C ALA A 213 7.02 26.33 14.70
N ASP A 214 5.75 26.01 14.94
CA ASP A 214 5.00 26.30 16.17
C ASP A 214 5.50 25.53 17.41
N ARG A 215 6.33 24.49 17.21
CA ARG A 215 6.94 23.68 18.28
C ARG A 215 8.47 23.72 18.24
N GLY A 216 9.04 24.83 17.77
CA GLY A 216 10.50 24.98 17.67
C GLY A 216 11.16 23.98 16.73
N PHE A 217 10.47 23.63 15.63
CA PHE A 217 10.89 22.63 14.63
C PHE A 217 11.02 21.20 15.17
N LEU A 218 10.43 20.90 16.33
CA LEU A 218 10.41 19.53 16.85
C LEU A 218 9.72 18.59 15.84
N PRO A 219 10.33 17.44 15.52
CA PRO A 219 9.78 16.48 14.59
C PRO A 219 8.46 15.92 15.12
N SER A 220 7.37 16.10 14.37
CA SER A 220 6.08 15.51 14.70
C SER A 220 5.66 14.50 13.64
N LEU A 221 5.23 13.32 14.10
CA LEU A 221 4.56 12.35 13.25
C LEU A 221 3.14 12.86 13.01
N GLU A 222 2.88 13.37 11.81
CA GLU A 222 1.53 13.76 11.40
C GLU A 222 0.87 12.60 10.68
N GLU A 223 -0.15 12.03 11.31
CA GLU A 223 -0.99 11.02 10.70
C GLU A 223 -2.11 11.73 9.95
N LEU A 224 -2.23 11.44 8.66
CA LEU A 224 -3.24 12.07 7.83
C LEU A 224 -4.58 11.37 8.00
N ALA A 225 -5.66 12.13 7.88
CA ALA A 225 -7.03 11.67 8.04
C ALA A 225 -7.35 10.53 7.06
N PHE A 226 -8.17 9.59 7.46
CA PHE A 226 -8.61 8.48 6.63
C PHE A 226 -7.49 7.59 6.05
N THR A 227 -6.32 7.59 6.69
CA THR A 227 -5.22 6.70 6.30
C THR A 227 -5.28 5.38 7.05
N LEU A 228 -5.74 5.36 8.31
CA LEU A 228 -5.93 4.11 9.09
C LEU A 228 -7.31 3.48 8.89
N ARG A 229 -8.29 4.31 8.54
CA ARG A 229 -9.69 3.96 8.32
C ARG A 229 -10.25 4.69 7.12
N ASN A 230 -10.96 4.05 6.20
CA ASN A 230 -11.53 4.76 5.05
C ASN A 230 -12.75 4.04 4.48
N PRO A 231 -13.97 4.57 4.68
CA PRO A 231 -15.18 3.88 4.24
C PRO A 231 -15.41 3.95 2.72
N SER A 232 -14.64 4.76 1.98
CA SER A 232 -14.70 4.76 0.51
C SER A 232 -13.93 3.60 -0.13
N ILE A 233 -13.13 2.85 0.63
CA ILE A 233 -12.40 1.69 0.12
C ILE A 233 -13.28 0.45 0.22
N LYS A 234 -13.44 -0.31 -0.87
CA LYS A 234 -14.24 -1.53 -0.87
C LYS A 234 -13.44 -2.76 -0.41
N ILE A 235 -12.24 -2.93 -0.98
CA ILE A 235 -11.34 -4.05 -0.72
C ILE A 235 -9.98 -3.49 -0.31
N PHE A 236 -9.45 -3.94 0.82
CA PHE A 236 -8.13 -3.57 1.33
C PHE A 236 -7.29 -4.82 1.57
N ARG A 237 -6.06 -4.81 1.03
CA ARG A 237 -5.07 -5.89 1.18
C ARG A 237 -3.74 -5.31 1.63
N GLN A 238 -3.17 -5.85 2.70
CA GLN A 238 -1.85 -5.46 3.17
C GLN A 238 -0.96 -6.68 3.43
N ALA A 239 0.18 -6.74 2.74
CA ALA A 239 1.25 -7.70 3.03
C ALA A 239 2.21 -7.09 4.06
N ILE A 240 2.53 -7.82 5.14
CA ILE A 240 3.28 -7.29 6.29
C ILE A 240 4.52 -8.13 6.55
N ALA A 241 5.66 -7.48 6.81
CA ALA A 241 6.91 -8.14 7.21
C ALA A 241 6.92 -8.50 8.70
N ILE A 242 7.19 -9.78 9.00
CA ILE A 242 7.32 -10.31 10.37
C ILE A 242 8.64 -9.85 11.02
N ASP A 243 9.74 -9.86 10.27
CA ASP A 243 11.10 -9.77 10.82
C ASP A 243 11.69 -8.35 10.78
N GLU A 244 10.92 -7.36 10.32
CA GLU A 244 11.36 -5.96 10.30
C GLU A 244 11.38 -5.34 11.71
N ARG A 245 12.56 -4.86 12.13
CA ARG A 245 12.82 -4.40 13.49
C ARG A 245 13.34 -2.96 13.59
N ARG A 246 13.54 -2.25 12.47
CA ARG A 246 14.02 -0.86 12.51
C ARG A 246 12.98 0.08 13.11
N CYS A 247 13.39 0.93 14.04
CA CYS A 247 12.52 1.82 14.82
C CYS A 247 11.86 2.92 13.97
N MET A 248 12.38 3.17 12.77
CA MET A 248 11.85 4.09 11.76
C MET A 248 10.97 3.40 10.71
N PHE A 249 10.90 2.06 10.71
CA PHE A 249 10.06 1.24 9.81
C PHE A 249 8.88 0.62 10.58
N ARG A 250 8.32 1.40 11.52
CA ARG A 250 7.14 0.97 12.27
C ARG A 250 5.96 0.83 11.33
N LEU A 251 5.26 -0.28 11.48
CA LEU A 251 4.13 -0.64 10.65
C LEU A 251 2.97 0.34 10.90
N LYS A 252 2.38 0.84 9.83
CA LYS A 252 1.05 1.44 9.89
C LYS A 252 0.02 0.37 9.58
N ALA A 253 -0.49 -0.27 10.62
CA ALA A 253 -1.61 -1.20 10.50
C ALA A 253 -2.84 -0.47 9.94
N TYR A 254 -3.69 -1.20 9.24
CA TYR A 254 -5.04 -0.73 8.91
C TYR A 254 -5.99 -1.19 10.01
N GLU A 255 -6.93 -0.35 10.44
CA GLU A 255 -7.88 -0.74 11.48
C GLU A 255 -8.84 -1.81 10.95
N GLU A 256 -9.24 -2.75 11.80
CA GLU A 256 -10.24 -3.76 11.45
C GLU A 256 -11.09 -4.10 12.68
N PRO A 257 -12.41 -4.34 12.53
CA PRO A 257 -13.20 -4.26 11.30
C PRO A 257 -13.59 -2.81 10.89
N GLN A 258 -13.99 -2.62 9.63
CA GLN A 258 -14.56 -1.37 9.12
C GLN A 258 -15.75 -1.62 8.19
N GLU A 259 -16.43 -0.54 7.80
CA GLU A 259 -17.56 -0.56 6.89
C GLU A 259 -17.19 0.08 5.54
N PHE A 260 -17.74 -0.45 4.45
CA PHE A 260 -17.71 0.13 3.12
C PHE A 260 -19.01 0.88 2.81
N TRP A 261 -18.86 2.10 2.30
CA TRP A 261 -19.96 2.97 1.90
C TRP A 261 -19.93 3.13 0.37
N SER A 262 -20.91 2.51 -0.32
CA SER A 262 -20.99 2.57 -1.79
C SER A 262 -21.15 3.99 -2.35
N ASN A 263 -21.62 4.91 -1.53
CA ASN A 263 -21.46 6.34 -1.67
C ASN A 263 -21.70 6.98 -0.29
N ARG A 264 -21.35 8.26 -0.16
CA ARG A 264 -21.53 9.04 1.07
C ARG A 264 -22.97 9.28 1.51
N TYR A 265 -23.95 8.98 0.66
CA TYR A 265 -25.39 9.09 0.93
C TYR A 265 -26.03 7.74 1.30
N VAL A 266 -25.22 6.69 1.45
CA VAL A 266 -25.70 5.37 1.86
C VAL A 266 -26.28 5.46 3.28
N PRO A 267 -27.57 5.11 3.47
CA PRO A 267 -28.14 4.96 4.79
C PRO A 267 -27.36 3.95 5.62
N ASP A 268 -27.30 4.14 6.94
CA ASP A 268 -26.52 3.28 7.85
C ASP A 268 -26.86 1.80 7.69
N GLU A 269 -28.14 1.47 7.53
CA GLU A 269 -28.66 0.12 7.28
C GLU A 269 -28.17 -0.55 5.98
N LYS A 270 -27.61 0.22 5.04
CA LYS A 270 -27.07 -0.26 3.75
C LYS A 270 -25.55 -0.23 3.70
N LYS A 271 -24.88 0.17 4.79
CA LYS A 271 -23.43 0.00 4.94
C LYS A 271 -23.13 -1.48 5.08
N VAL A 272 -22.05 -1.92 4.43
CA VAL A 272 -21.66 -3.34 4.43
C VAL A 272 -20.27 -3.48 5.03
N PRO A 273 -19.88 -4.64 5.59
CA PRO A 273 -18.51 -4.86 6.02
C PRO A 273 -17.52 -4.61 4.89
N GLN A 274 -16.44 -3.90 5.18
CA GLN A 274 -15.33 -3.75 4.27
C GLN A 274 -14.58 -5.08 4.15
N ASP A 275 -14.15 -5.43 2.95
CA ASP A 275 -13.33 -6.62 2.73
C ASP A 275 -11.86 -6.28 3.02
N ILE A 276 -11.38 -6.59 4.22
CA ILE A 276 -10.04 -6.29 4.70
C ILE A 276 -9.27 -7.59 4.93
N GLN A 277 -8.04 -7.67 4.43
CA GLN A 277 -7.13 -8.76 4.77
C GLN A 277 -5.70 -8.24 4.95
N GLN A 278 -5.11 -8.52 6.11
CA GLN A 278 -3.74 -8.16 6.46
C GLN A 278 -2.94 -9.44 6.71
N VAL A 279 -2.04 -9.79 5.79
CA VAL A 279 -1.33 -11.08 5.78
C VAL A 279 0.14 -10.87 6.11
N TRP A 280 0.63 -11.66 7.07
CA TRP A 280 2.00 -11.63 7.56
C TRP A 280 2.89 -12.61 6.79
N PHE A 281 4.04 -12.14 6.35
CA PHE A 281 5.04 -12.86 5.58
C PHE A 281 6.41 -12.81 6.27
N ALA A 282 7.18 -13.89 6.10
CA ALA A 282 8.55 -13.97 6.60
C ALA A 282 9.47 -12.97 5.89
N GLY A 283 10.48 -12.50 6.62
CA GLY A 283 11.50 -11.57 6.16
C GLY A 283 11.29 -10.13 6.61
N VAL A 284 12.27 -9.28 6.24
CA VAL A 284 12.27 -7.85 6.52
C VAL A 284 11.49 -7.06 5.46
N HIS A 285 11.43 -5.74 5.59
CA HIS A 285 10.64 -4.85 4.73
C HIS A 285 10.72 -5.14 3.22
N SER A 286 11.94 -5.34 2.69
CA SER A 286 12.17 -5.62 1.26
C SER A 286 12.05 -7.10 0.88
N ASP A 287 12.03 -8.02 1.86
CA ASP A 287 11.62 -9.41 1.60
C ASP A 287 10.13 -9.51 1.31
N VAL A 288 9.33 -8.53 1.76
CA VAL A 288 7.89 -8.46 1.49
C VAL A 288 7.57 -7.55 0.31
N GLY A 289 8.18 -6.36 0.27
CA GLY A 289 7.93 -5.39 -0.79
C GLY A 289 8.79 -5.55 -2.05
N GLY A 290 9.79 -6.43 -2.03
CA GLY A 290 10.81 -6.51 -3.07
C GLY A 290 11.90 -5.44 -2.95
N GLY A 291 12.86 -5.46 -3.88
CA GLY A 291 14.00 -4.54 -3.91
C GLY A 291 15.35 -5.15 -3.50
N TYR A 292 15.39 -6.43 -3.13
CA TYR A 292 16.65 -7.19 -3.08
C TYR A 292 17.07 -7.67 -4.48
N PRO A 293 18.35 -8.08 -4.67
CA PRO A 293 18.80 -8.69 -5.91
C PRO A 293 17.91 -9.85 -6.34
N GLU A 294 17.70 -10.02 -7.65
CA GLU A 294 16.78 -11.03 -8.16
C GLU A 294 17.20 -12.46 -7.75
N ALA A 295 18.50 -12.74 -7.63
CA ALA A 295 19.03 -14.02 -7.17
C ALA A 295 18.67 -14.37 -5.72
N GLU A 296 18.22 -13.41 -4.93
CA GLU A 296 17.86 -13.52 -3.51
C GLU A 296 16.38 -13.14 -3.28
N SER A 297 15.60 -12.96 -4.37
CA SER A 297 14.25 -12.39 -4.31
C SER A 297 13.12 -13.41 -4.18
N GLY A 298 13.42 -14.70 -3.94
CA GLY A 298 12.44 -15.78 -3.91
C GLY A 298 11.38 -15.59 -2.82
N GLN A 299 11.76 -15.08 -1.65
CA GLN A 299 10.82 -14.79 -0.56
C GLN A 299 9.79 -13.72 -0.96
N SER A 300 10.22 -12.67 -1.68
CA SER A 300 9.36 -11.57 -2.12
C SER A 300 8.32 -11.96 -3.17
N LYS A 301 8.42 -13.15 -3.78
CA LYS A 301 7.46 -13.60 -4.78
C LYS A 301 6.14 -14.03 -4.15
N TYR A 302 6.12 -14.54 -2.91
CA TYR A 302 4.88 -14.91 -2.22
C TYR A 302 3.91 -13.73 -2.05
N PRO A 303 4.31 -12.60 -1.43
CA PRO A 303 3.42 -11.44 -1.30
C PRO A 303 3.08 -10.78 -2.64
N LEU A 304 3.93 -10.92 -3.67
CA LEU A 304 3.59 -10.48 -5.03
C LEU A 304 2.47 -11.35 -5.63
N LEU A 305 2.60 -12.66 -5.56
CA LEU A 305 1.64 -13.61 -6.12
C LEU A 305 0.30 -13.53 -5.40
N TRP A 306 0.31 -13.43 -4.07
CA TRP A 306 -0.89 -13.20 -3.27
C TRP A 306 -1.60 -11.93 -3.72
N MET A 307 -0.89 -10.79 -3.79
CA MET A 307 -1.50 -9.52 -4.22
C MET A 307 -2.05 -9.59 -5.66
N ILE A 308 -1.37 -10.29 -6.58
CA ILE A 308 -1.87 -10.50 -7.95
C ILE A 308 -3.16 -11.31 -7.94
N ALA A 309 -3.23 -12.38 -7.14
CA ALA A 309 -4.43 -13.21 -7.02
C ALA A 309 -5.62 -12.39 -6.50
N GLU A 310 -5.45 -11.68 -5.38
CA GLU A 310 -6.49 -10.83 -4.79
C GLU A 310 -6.97 -9.74 -5.76
N ALA A 311 -6.03 -9.08 -6.46
CA ALA A 311 -6.38 -8.06 -7.45
C ALA A 311 -7.09 -8.65 -8.67
N GLN A 312 -6.73 -9.87 -9.08
CA GLN A 312 -7.37 -10.56 -10.20
C GLN A 312 -8.79 -10.99 -9.83
N GLU A 313 -9.01 -11.52 -8.63
CA GLU A 313 -10.35 -11.83 -8.10
C GLU A 313 -11.22 -10.57 -7.99
N ALA A 314 -10.62 -9.42 -7.66
CA ALA A 314 -11.28 -8.12 -7.70
C ALA A 314 -11.56 -7.61 -9.13
N GLY A 315 -11.12 -8.30 -10.18
CA GLY A 315 -11.41 -8.02 -11.58
C GLY A 315 -10.28 -7.35 -12.37
N LEU A 316 -9.07 -7.26 -11.83
CA LEU A 316 -7.93 -6.67 -12.53
C LEU A 316 -7.30 -7.67 -13.52
N ASN A 317 -6.96 -7.20 -14.72
CA ASN A 317 -6.41 -8.03 -15.78
C ASN A 317 -4.88 -7.99 -15.82
N PHE A 318 -4.28 -9.17 -15.81
CA PHE A 318 -2.84 -9.35 -15.94
C PHE A 318 -2.45 -9.97 -17.30
N ASN A 319 -1.19 -9.84 -17.66
CA ASN A 319 -0.56 -10.57 -18.75
C ASN A 319 -0.01 -11.90 -18.19
N PRO A 320 -0.62 -13.05 -18.50
CA PRO A 320 -0.24 -14.34 -17.91
C PRO A 320 1.22 -14.69 -18.19
N ALA A 321 1.73 -14.38 -19.39
CA ALA A 321 3.12 -14.64 -19.72
C ALA A 321 4.06 -13.81 -18.84
N THR A 322 3.67 -12.60 -18.42
CA THR A 322 4.53 -11.72 -17.60
C THR A 322 4.47 -12.12 -16.15
N VAL A 323 3.29 -12.55 -15.67
CA VAL A 323 3.14 -13.16 -14.35
C VAL A 323 4.00 -14.43 -14.24
N LYS A 324 3.93 -15.33 -15.24
CA LYS A 324 4.78 -16.53 -15.30
C LYS A 324 6.27 -16.19 -15.21
N GLN A 325 6.72 -15.17 -15.94
CA GLN A 325 8.13 -14.78 -15.92
C GLN A 325 8.55 -14.10 -14.61
N LEU A 326 7.87 -13.03 -14.20
CA LEU A 326 8.33 -12.16 -13.11
C LEU A 326 7.99 -12.70 -11.71
N ALA A 327 6.83 -13.34 -11.57
CA ALA A 327 6.32 -13.78 -10.27
C ALA A 327 6.62 -15.26 -10.02
N TRP A 328 6.45 -16.11 -11.04
CA TRP A 328 6.74 -17.55 -10.94
C TRP A 328 8.17 -17.94 -11.32
N GLY A 329 9.00 -17.02 -11.84
CA GLY A 329 10.37 -17.32 -12.24
C GLY A 329 10.49 -18.21 -13.48
N ILE A 330 9.41 -18.37 -14.27
CA ILE A 330 9.41 -19.24 -15.44
C ILE A 330 10.10 -18.52 -16.60
N GLN A 331 11.27 -19.03 -16.99
CA GLN A 331 12.09 -18.44 -18.04
C GLN A 331 11.36 -18.40 -19.39
N ARG A 332 11.32 -17.23 -20.02
CA ARG A 332 10.81 -17.08 -21.38
C ARG A 332 11.87 -17.42 -22.41
N LYS A 333 11.44 -18.03 -23.52
CA LYS A 333 12.27 -18.22 -24.72
C LYS A 333 12.81 -16.86 -25.16
N ASN A 334 14.13 -16.76 -25.33
CA ASN A 334 14.88 -15.57 -25.78
C ASN A 334 14.88 -14.36 -24.83
N SER A 335 14.42 -14.47 -23.58
CA SER A 335 14.57 -13.36 -22.64
C SER A 335 15.99 -13.36 -22.04
N PRO A 336 16.70 -12.22 -22.04
CA PRO A 336 18.00 -12.10 -21.39
C PRO A 336 17.90 -11.96 -19.86
N PHE A 337 16.69 -11.73 -19.35
CA PHE A 337 16.44 -11.56 -17.92
C PHE A 337 16.03 -12.89 -17.31
N HIS A 338 16.67 -13.25 -16.20
CA HIS A 338 16.38 -14.42 -15.40
C HIS A 338 15.72 -14.00 -14.09
N TYR A 339 14.62 -14.66 -13.73
CA TYR A 339 13.88 -14.41 -12.50
C TYR A 339 13.80 -15.71 -11.69
N VAL A 340 13.97 -15.61 -10.38
CA VAL A 340 13.89 -16.78 -9.49
C VAL A 340 12.44 -17.13 -9.19
N GLU A 341 12.20 -18.41 -8.93
CA GLU A 341 10.92 -18.91 -8.44
C GLU A 341 10.64 -18.50 -6.99
N PRO A 342 9.38 -18.52 -6.53
CA PRO A 342 9.05 -18.35 -5.12
C PRO A 342 9.75 -19.42 -4.27
N ALA A 343 10.47 -18.99 -3.23
CA ALA A 343 11.23 -19.88 -2.38
C ALA A 343 11.20 -19.39 -0.94
N TYR A 344 10.81 -20.26 0.00
CA TYR A 344 10.79 -19.96 1.44
C TYR A 344 12.00 -20.55 2.17
N THR A 345 12.90 -21.25 1.47
CA THR A 345 14.18 -21.77 1.96
C THR A 345 15.22 -21.73 0.84
N GLY A 346 16.46 -22.10 1.14
CA GLY A 346 17.54 -22.18 0.16
C GLY A 346 18.05 -20.81 -0.26
N LYS A 347 19.01 -20.77 -1.18
CA LYS A 347 19.75 -19.54 -1.52
C LYS A 347 18.83 -18.39 -1.94
N THR A 348 17.83 -18.67 -2.78
CA THR A 348 16.88 -17.68 -3.29
C THR A 348 15.82 -17.28 -2.26
N GLY A 349 15.58 -18.11 -1.24
CA GLY A 349 14.64 -17.87 -0.14
C GLY A 349 15.31 -17.43 1.17
N THR A 350 16.58 -17.01 1.12
CA THR A 350 17.31 -16.52 2.31
C THR A 350 16.65 -15.25 2.84
N LEU A 351 16.44 -15.17 4.16
CA LEU A 351 15.97 -13.93 4.78
C LEU A 351 17.12 -12.96 4.99
N HIS A 352 16.84 -11.68 4.80
CA HIS A 352 17.84 -10.63 4.94
C HIS A 352 17.77 -10.00 6.33
N ASP A 353 18.89 -9.45 6.80
CA ASP A 353 18.89 -8.55 7.97
C ASP A 353 19.09 -7.10 7.50
N SER A 354 18.03 -6.30 7.61
CA SER A 354 18.08 -4.87 7.28
C SER A 354 18.78 -4.02 8.34
N MET A 355 19.09 -4.59 9.50
CA MET A 355 19.61 -3.88 10.67
C MET A 355 21.13 -3.68 10.61
N THR A 356 21.56 -2.78 9.73
CA THR A 356 22.97 -2.39 9.59
C THR A 356 23.52 -1.70 10.84
N ALA A 357 24.85 -1.55 10.94
CA ALA A 357 25.50 -0.84 12.05
C ALA A 357 24.98 0.59 12.23
N ALA A 358 24.67 1.30 11.14
CA ALA A 358 24.08 2.63 11.20
C ALA A 358 22.66 2.61 11.81
N TRP A 359 21.84 1.63 11.44
CA TRP A 359 20.51 1.45 12.04
C TRP A 359 20.62 1.11 13.52
N ARG A 360 21.58 0.26 13.90
CA ARG A 360 21.82 -0.08 15.32
C ARG A 360 22.10 1.14 16.18
N LEU A 361 22.81 2.16 15.68
CA LEU A 361 23.01 3.41 16.42
C LEU A 361 21.69 4.17 16.64
N LEU A 362 20.81 4.20 15.63
CA LEU A 362 19.50 4.86 15.74
C LEU A 362 18.54 4.12 16.68
N GLU A 363 18.70 2.81 16.87
CA GLU A 363 17.91 2.03 17.81
C GLU A 363 18.11 2.42 19.28
N PHE A 364 19.20 3.12 19.61
CA PHE A 364 19.47 3.62 20.97
C PHE A 364 18.95 5.04 21.23
N LEU A 365 18.28 5.66 20.25
CA LEU A 365 17.63 6.95 20.45
C LEU A 365 16.33 6.78 21.26
N PRO A 366 16.17 7.46 22.41
CA PRO A 366 14.95 7.36 23.20
C PRO A 366 13.71 7.81 22.43
N LYS A 367 12.64 6.99 22.45
CA LYS A 367 11.32 7.32 21.90
C LYS A 367 10.30 7.47 23.02
N LYS A 368 9.27 8.29 22.80
CA LYS A 368 8.15 8.43 23.75
C LYS A 368 7.46 7.08 23.95
N ALA A 369 7.10 6.76 25.19
CA ALA A 369 6.48 5.48 25.58
C ALA A 369 5.21 5.13 24.79
N LYS A 370 4.47 6.12 24.30
CA LYS A 370 3.28 5.92 23.46
C LYS A 370 3.55 5.22 22.12
N TYR A 371 4.81 5.18 21.67
CA TYR A 371 5.20 4.50 20.43
C TYR A 371 5.73 3.08 20.66
N ARG A 372 5.76 2.62 21.91
CA ARG A 372 6.21 1.28 22.28
C ARG A 372 5.15 0.26 21.85
N GLU A 373 5.59 -0.74 21.08
CA GLU A 373 4.73 -1.83 20.62
C GLU A 373 4.95 -3.10 21.45
N TRP A 374 6.17 -3.31 21.95
CA TRP A 374 6.59 -4.55 22.57
C TRP A 374 6.55 -4.44 24.10
N PRO A 375 5.71 -5.24 24.79
CA PRO A 375 5.49 -5.11 26.24
C PRO A 375 6.76 -5.25 27.08
N ALA A 376 7.74 -6.03 26.62
CA ALA A 376 8.98 -6.27 27.37
C ALA A 376 9.91 -5.03 27.44
N ARG A 377 9.69 -3.99 26.62
CA ARG A 377 10.52 -2.77 26.66
C ARG A 377 10.18 -1.91 27.88
N LYS A 378 11.19 -1.69 28.72
CA LYS A 378 11.06 -0.88 29.94
C LYS A 378 10.93 0.60 29.61
N VAL A 379 9.93 1.24 30.21
CA VAL A 379 9.70 2.68 30.11
C VAL A 379 10.31 3.35 31.33
N HIS A 380 11.17 4.34 31.11
CA HIS A 380 11.76 5.17 32.15
C HIS A 380 11.46 6.64 31.82
N PHE A 381 10.90 7.39 32.78
CA PHE A 381 10.57 8.81 32.61
C PHE A 381 9.73 9.14 31.35
N GLY A 382 8.82 8.25 30.95
CA GLY A 382 7.98 8.44 29.76
C GLY A 382 8.67 8.15 28.41
N PHE A 383 9.90 7.63 28.44
CA PHE A 383 10.66 7.22 27.25
C PHE A 383 11.07 5.75 27.33
N TYR A 384 11.35 5.15 26.19
CA TYR A 384 11.91 3.80 26.08
C TYR A 384 12.97 3.76 24.98
N ILE A 385 13.85 2.76 25.06
CA ILE A 385 14.80 2.44 24.00
C ILE A 385 14.21 1.35 23.11
N PRO A 386 14.07 1.58 21.79
CA PRO A 386 13.54 0.59 20.86
C PRO A 386 14.38 -0.70 20.81
N ASP A 387 15.69 -0.58 20.63
CA ASP A 387 16.63 -1.72 20.60
C ASP A 387 16.16 -2.88 19.69
N SER A 388 15.78 -2.57 18.44
CA SER A 388 15.24 -3.58 17.50
C SER A 388 14.00 -4.31 18.01
N GLU A 389 13.09 -3.53 18.60
CA GLU A 389 11.76 -3.94 18.99
C GLU A 389 11.05 -4.72 17.86
N PRO A 390 10.64 -5.99 18.09
CA PRO A 390 9.79 -6.72 17.16
C PRO A 390 8.45 -6.04 16.96
N ARG A 391 7.80 -6.30 15.82
CA ARG A 391 6.42 -5.88 15.58
C ARG A 391 5.47 -6.79 16.37
N LEU A 392 4.40 -6.22 16.92
CA LEU A 392 3.35 -7.00 17.55
C LEU A 392 2.44 -7.60 16.45
N ILE A 393 2.26 -8.92 16.48
CA ILE A 393 1.29 -9.63 15.64
C ILE A 393 0.09 -9.97 16.53
N PRO A 394 -1.13 -9.54 16.19
CA PRO A 394 -2.31 -9.86 17.01
C PRO A 394 -2.68 -11.34 16.92
N ASP A 395 -3.30 -11.87 17.97
CA ASP A 395 -3.90 -13.21 17.92
C ASP A 395 -5.01 -13.25 16.85
N GLY A 396 -5.12 -14.37 16.14
CA GLY A 396 -6.03 -14.52 15.00
C GLY A 396 -5.56 -13.85 13.71
N ALA A 397 -4.35 -13.28 13.68
CA ALA A 397 -3.78 -12.69 12.47
C ALA A 397 -3.68 -13.71 11.33
N HIS A 398 -3.73 -13.21 10.09
CA HIS A 398 -3.49 -14.03 8.91
C HIS A 398 -2.00 -14.19 8.66
N VAL A 399 -1.50 -15.42 8.69
CA VAL A 399 -0.09 -15.75 8.42
C VAL A 399 -0.04 -16.56 7.14
N HIS A 400 0.84 -16.18 6.21
CA HIS A 400 0.98 -16.91 4.95
C HIS A 400 1.61 -18.29 5.17
N GLU A 401 1.12 -19.31 4.48
CA GLU A 401 1.55 -20.71 4.61
C GLU A 401 3.07 -20.88 4.38
N SER A 402 3.70 -20.02 3.58
CA SER A 402 5.17 -20.01 3.40
C SER A 402 5.94 -19.81 4.72
N VAL A 403 5.37 -19.09 5.69
CA VAL A 403 5.96 -18.87 7.01
C VAL A 403 5.93 -20.17 7.81
N VAL A 404 4.77 -20.84 7.84
CA VAL A 404 4.57 -22.11 8.53
C VAL A 404 5.50 -23.19 7.95
N LYS A 405 5.58 -23.28 6.62
CA LYS A 405 6.48 -24.21 5.92
C LYS A 405 7.95 -23.90 6.20
N ARG A 406 8.35 -22.62 6.25
CA ARG A 406 9.69 -22.24 6.67
C ARG A 406 9.99 -22.68 8.10
N MET A 407 9.10 -22.41 9.06
CA MET A 407 9.28 -22.83 10.46
C MET A 407 9.41 -24.35 10.60
N ALA A 408 8.71 -25.13 9.77
CA ALA A 408 8.80 -26.58 9.76
C ALA A 408 10.17 -27.09 9.24
N VAL A 409 10.77 -26.42 8.25
CA VAL A 409 12.03 -26.83 7.61
C VAL A 409 13.27 -26.22 8.27
N GLU A 410 13.17 -24.99 8.79
CA GLU A 410 14.25 -24.23 9.43
C GLU A 410 14.00 -24.14 10.94
N PRO A 411 14.66 -24.98 11.78
CA PRO A 411 14.45 -24.97 13.23
C PRO A 411 14.81 -23.64 13.90
N GLU A 412 15.78 -22.92 13.34
CA GLU A 412 16.27 -21.63 13.84
C GLU A 412 15.29 -20.47 13.58
N TYR A 413 14.38 -20.62 12.61
CA TYR A 413 13.39 -19.60 12.31
C TYR A 413 12.20 -19.71 13.27
N ARG A 414 12.30 -19.07 14.44
CA ARG A 414 11.23 -18.98 15.45
C ARG A 414 11.01 -17.52 15.82
N PRO A 415 10.24 -16.75 15.00
CA PRO A 415 10.03 -15.34 15.28
C PRO A 415 9.32 -15.18 16.63
N VAL A 416 9.92 -14.37 17.50
CA VAL A 416 9.49 -14.14 18.88
C VAL A 416 8.09 -13.51 18.95
N ASN A 417 7.68 -12.86 17.86
CA ASN A 417 6.40 -12.19 17.68
C ASN A 417 5.32 -13.05 17.02
N MET A 418 5.57 -14.33 16.77
CA MET A 418 4.51 -15.22 16.29
C MET A 418 3.41 -15.38 17.34
N PRO A 419 2.13 -15.17 16.98
CA PRO A 419 1.02 -15.38 17.89
C PRO A 419 0.82 -16.89 18.11
N LYS A 420 0.10 -17.24 19.18
CA LYS A 420 -0.25 -18.65 19.45
C LYS A 420 -1.31 -19.14 18.48
N ASP A 421 -2.30 -18.28 18.21
CA ASP A 421 -3.41 -18.54 17.32
C ASP A 421 -3.30 -17.64 16.08
N TYR A 422 -3.35 -18.24 14.89
CA TYR A 422 -3.33 -17.53 13.61
C TYR A 422 -4.11 -18.30 12.54
N VAL A 423 -4.61 -17.58 11.54
CA VAL A 423 -5.26 -18.15 10.37
C VAL A 423 -4.24 -18.30 9.26
N THR A 424 -4.10 -19.51 8.70
CA THR A 424 -3.14 -19.75 7.62
C THR A 424 -3.75 -19.36 6.27
N VAL A 425 -3.08 -18.48 5.53
CA VAL A 425 -3.43 -18.13 4.14
C VAL A 425 -2.66 -19.05 3.19
N PRO A 426 -3.34 -19.81 2.32
CA PRO A 426 -2.68 -20.81 1.48
C PRO A 426 -1.73 -20.17 0.47
N MET A 427 -0.67 -20.89 0.12
CA MET A 427 0.22 -20.48 -0.96
C MET A 427 -0.51 -20.51 -2.31
N PRO A 428 -0.15 -19.61 -3.24
CA PRO A 428 -0.67 -19.66 -4.59
C PRO A 428 -0.27 -20.98 -5.27
N VAL A 429 -1.17 -21.54 -6.08
CA VAL A 429 -0.92 -22.74 -6.87
C VAL A 429 -0.20 -22.36 -8.16
N GLY A 430 0.91 -23.07 -8.45
CA GLY A 430 1.74 -22.82 -9.63
C GLY A 430 0.99 -23.10 -10.95
N PRO A 431 1.35 -22.43 -12.05
CA PRO A 431 0.63 -22.53 -13.33
C PRO A 431 0.74 -23.89 -14.03
N ASP A 432 1.64 -24.77 -13.59
CA ASP A 432 1.83 -26.12 -14.13
C ASP A 432 1.20 -27.21 -13.22
N ALA A 433 0.68 -26.82 -12.06
CA ALA A 433 -0.27 -27.64 -11.30
C ALA A 433 -1.65 -27.50 -11.96
N GLY A 434 -1.92 -28.34 -12.96
CA GLY A 434 -3.23 -28.38 -13.63
C GLY A 434 -4.38 -28.64 -12.64
N PRO A 435 -5.64 -28.42 -13.06
CA PRO A 435 -6.80 -28.78 -12.25
C PRO A 435 -6.78 -30.30 -12.02
N GLY A 436 -6.49 -30.72 -10.77
CA GLY A 436 -6.36 -32.14 -10.39
C GLY A 436 -5.04 -32.58 -9.74
N SER A 437 -4.14 -31.67 -9.35
CA SER A 437 -3.00 -32.04 -8.49
C SER A 437 -3.43 -32.21 -7.01
N GLU A 438 -2.66 -33.02 -6.26
CA GLU A 438 -3.00 -33.65 -4.96
C GLU A 438 -3.64 -32.77 -3.86
N ALA A 439 -3.58 -31.44 -3.96
CA ALA A 439 -4.20 -30.53 -3.00
C ALA A 439 -5.74 -30.63 -2.97
N GLU A 440 -6.40 -30.96 -4.08
CA GLU A 440 -7.86 -31.15 -4.14
C GLU A 440 -8.31 -32.54 -3.67
N ARG A 441 -7.38 -33.52 -3.61
CA ARG A 441 -7.67 -34.87 -3.11
C ARG A 441 -7.59 -34.98 -1.59
N MET A 442 -6.90 -34.06 -0.91
CA MET A 442 -6.84 -34.02 0.55
C MET A 442 -8.05 -33.34 1.21
N THR A 443 -8.88 -32.62 0.44
CA THR A 443 -10.10 -31.96 0.96
C THR A 443 -11.39 -32.75 0.70
N LEU A 444 -11.34 -33.84 -0.07
CA LEU A 444 -12.51 -34.66 -0.44
C LEU A 444 -12.26 -36.17 -0.24
N GLY A 445 -11.67 -36.56 0.89
CA GLY A 445 -11.53 -37.97 1.24
C GLY A 445 -11.19 -38.19 2.70
N GLU A 446 -12.22 -38.31 3.54
CA GLU A 446 -12.50 -39.51 4.34
C GLU A 446 -13.76 -39.30 5.22
N VAL A 447 -14.80 -40.08 4.88
CA VAL A 447 -16.03 -40.48 5.60
C VAL A 447 -17.12 -39.44 5.87
#